data_AF-A0A939K358-F1
#
_entry.id   AF-A0A939K358-F1
#
_cell.length_a   1.000
_cell.length_b   1.000
_cell.length_c   1.000
_cell.angle_alpha   90.00
_cell.angle_beta   90.00
_cell.angle_gamma   90.00
#
_symmetry.space_group_name_H-M   'P 1'
#
loop_
_entity.id
_entity.type
_entity.pdbx_description
1 polymer ?
#
loop_
_entity_poly.entity_id
_entity_poly.type
_entity_poly.pdbx_seq_one_letter_code
_entity_poly.pdbx_strand_id
1 'polypeptide(L)'
;MEQTLPPIEAKRVQRTQSWWLRVSMLVAAVAGLYRYTHPTPTPLEQVRKQYLADIVALDSATTQLHRLLATNQPAVALQQSLRQTRLAWKRVEWLAEVYNPETSKAINGPALAEVEEDDGLQNELQGTGLQVLEEGLFPYDPVNRAELVQQAGVLQSAVRRLHKVSVSNPMTDSHVFDALRLEVFRLITLGITGFDAPIANTSLPETAEALASMQRHLAYYPLPDHNSALTQQLEQAFSGAITYLNQASSFNRFDRLTFIQHHANVLSSKLLDAQQALSIPVFQESRLLSAAARTLNDPDAFDPSYFVDATAHRATPSRTALGKQLFYDPILSGAPNRSCATCHQPANTFTDGQTKHLAVGGRQVRRNTPTVLNAAFQAAQFADSRVVFLEDQAGDVIQNQDEMHGSLPRAVTALKTNATYRAAFVRAYPDGVTERNLKNAIASYIRSLTSLDTRLDRAMRTTDKREQETLLSAEEQLGFNLFMGKAKCGTCHFYPLFNGTVPPTFQKTESEVLGTPATAANQTLDPDLGKFGNTHINLHRHSFKTPTVRFTANTAPYMHNGVYQSLAEVVDFYDRGGGVGLGFNLPNQTLPSDKLNLTSVEKKAIVAFLKSL
;
A
#
# COMPACT_ATOMS: atom_id res chain seq x y z
N MET A 1 -101.81 45.12 -32.84
CA MET A 1 -100.46 45.51 -32.39
C MET A 1 -99.91 44.36 -31.58
N GLU A 2 -98.72 43.88 -31.96
CA GLU A 2 -97.60 43.43 -31.11
C GLU A 2 -97.87 42.46 -29.94
N GLN A 3 -97.02 41.50 -29.59
CA GLN A 3 -95.69 41.09 -30.02
C GLN A 3 -95.46 39.70 -29.41
N THR A 4 -94.83 38.82 -30.16
CA THR A 4 -94.38 37.47 -29.76
C THR A 4 -93.07 37.54 -28.97
N LEU A 5 -93.01 36.85 -27.82
CA LEU A 5 -91.76 36.62 -27.07
C LEU A 5 -90.92 35.50 -27.71
N PRO A 6 -89.58 35.61 -27.75
CA PRO A 6 -88.68 34.62 -28.35
C PRO A 6 -88.20 33.52 -27.37
N PRO A 7 -87.64 32.40 -27.88
CA PRO A 7 -87.23 31.24 -27.07
C PRO A 7 -85.76 31.32 -26.59
N ILE A 8 -85.48 30.52 -25.55
CA ILE A 8 -84.23 30.46 -24.76
C ILE A 8 -83.16 29.61 -25.48
N GLU A 9 -81.96 30.18 -25.67
CA GLU A 9 -80.76 29.51 -26.21
C GLU A 9 -80.02 28.64 -25.17
N ALA A 10 -79.58 27.47 -25.61
CA ALA A 10 -78.74 26.54 -24.85
C ALA A 10 -77.27 27.01 -24.79
N LYS A 11 -76.70 27.09 -23.58
CA LYS A 11 -75.29 27.41 -23.32
C LYS A 11 -74.35 26.32 -23.87
N ARG A 12 -73.53 26.69 -24.86
CA ARG A 12 -72.34 25.96 -25.35
C ARG A 12 -71.30 25.82 -24.23
N VAL A 13 -70.98 24.59 -23.81
CA VAL A 13 -69.83 24.28 -22.95
C VAL A 13 -68.54 24.57 -23.73
N GLN A 14 -67.64 25.33 -23.11
CA GLN A 14 -66.48 25.98 -23.72
C GLN A 14 -65.41 25.01 -24.24
N ARG A 15 -64.99 25.30 -25.48
CA ARG A 15 -63.94 24.66 -26.29
C ARG A 15 -62.51 24.93 -25.79
N THR A 16 -62.33 25.43 -24.56
CA THR A 16 -61.05 25.93 -24.02
C THR A 16 -60.21 24.87 -23.30
N GLN A 17 -60.82 23.81 -22.77
CA GLN A 17 -60.07 22.71 -22.11
C GLN A 17 -59.23 21.87 -23.09
N SER A 18 -59.66 21.74 -24.35
CA SER A 18 -58.95 20.88 -25.33
C SER A 18 -57.67 21.48 -25.89
N TRP A 19 -57.53 22.81 -25.86
CA TRP A 19 -56.33 23.50 -26.33
C TRP A 19 -55.16 23.29 -25.36
N TRP A 20 -55.39 23.45 -24.05
CA TRP A 20 -54.39 23.18 -23.02
C TRP A 20 -53.93 21.71 -23.03
N LEU A 21 -54.84 20.76 -23.22
CA LEU A 21 -54.48 19.34 -23.37
C LEU A 21 -53.61 19.08 -24.61
N ARG A 22 -53.90 19.71 -25.76
CA ARG A 22 -53.10 19.57 -26.98
C ARG A 22 -51.72 20.21 -26.87
N VAL A 23 -51.62 21.39 -26.24
CA VAL A 23 -50.34 22.05 -25.97
C VAL A 23 -49.51 21.21 -24.98
N SER A 24 -50.11 20.68 -23.91
CA SER A 24 -49.42 19.80 -22.96
C SER A 24 -48.95 18.50 -23.60
N MET A 25 -49.74 17.88 -24.49
CA MET A 25 -49.32 16.69 -25.24
C MET A 25 -48.19 17.00 -26.22
N LEU A 26 -48.21 18.16 -26.90
CA LEU A 26 -47.15 18.58 -27.80
C LEU A 26 -45.85 18.86 -27.03
N VAL A 27 -45.93 19.56 -25.89
CA VAL A 27 -44.79 19.81 -25.01
C VAL A 27 -44.23 18.49 -24.46
N ALA A 28 -45.09 17.55 -24.05
CA ALA A 28 -44.66 16.23 -23.62
C ALA A 28 -44.02 15.41 -24.74
N ALA A 29 -44.54 15.50 -25.98
CA ALA A 29 -43.98 14.83 -27.15
C ALA A 29 -42.63 15.43 -27.56
N VAL A 30 -42.49 16.76 -27.55
CA VAL A 30 -41.22 17.46 -27.82
C VAL A 30 -40.22 17.18 -26.70
N ALA A 31 -40.62 17.21 -25.43
CA ALA A 31 -39.77 16.86 -24.30
C ALA A 31 -39.37 15.37 -24.33
N GLY A 32 -40.26 14.48 -24.76
CA GLY A 32 -40.00 13.06 -24.97
C GLY A 32 -39.02 12.82 -26.11
N LEU A 33 -39.20 13.48 -27.26
CA LEU A 33 -38.29 13.42 -28.40
C LEU A 33 -36.92 14.03 -28.05
N TYR A 34 -36.91 15.11 -27.27
CA TYR A 34 -35.69 15.74 -26.77
C TYR A 34 -34.93 14.81 -25.82
N ARG A 35 -35.60 14.18 -24.85
CA ARG A 35 -35.00 13.16 -23.96
C ARG A 35 -34.54 11.91 -24.69
N TYR A 36 -35.26 11.48 -25.72
CA TYR A 36 -34.87 10.34 -26.56
C TYR A 36 -33.62 10.65 -27.40
N THR A 37 -33.48 11.89 -27.88
CA THR A 37 -32.32 12.34 -28.66
C THR A 37 -31.15 12.81 -27.79
N HIS A 38 -31.39 13.10 -26.51
CA HIS A 38 -30.40 13.56 -25.53
C HIS A 38 -30.58 12.79 -24.21
N PRO A 39 -30.25 11.48 -24.18
CA PRO A 39 -30.30 10.73 -22.94
C PRO A 39 -29.45 11.40 -21.86
N THR A 40 -30.00 11.45 -20.65
CA THR A 40 -29.26 11.94 -19.48
C THR A 40 -28.03 11.07 -19.26
N PRO A 41 -26.83 11.65 -19.14
CA PRO A 41 -25.62 10.88 -18.93
C PRO A 41 -25.74 10.01 -17.67
N THR A 42 -25.36 8.75 -17.78
CA THR A 42 -25.25 7.83 -16.63
C THR A 42 -24.21 8.36 -15.63
N PRO A 43 -24.28 7.97 -14.33
CA PRO A 43 -23.26 8.32 -13.35
C PRO A 43 -21.82 8.03 -13.82
N LEU A 44 -21.62 6.86 -14.42
CA LEU A 44 -20.35 6.42 -14.97
C LEU A 44 -19.83 7.31 -16.11
N GLU A 45 -20.71 7.74 -17.02
CA GLU A 45 -20.35 8.67 -18.11
C GLU A 45 -19.95 10.04 -17.56
N GLN A 46 -20.61 10.50 -16.48
CA GLN A 46 -20.26 11.76 -15.81
C GLN A 46 -18.91 11.65 -15.10
N VAL A 47 -18.65 10.56 -14.37
CA VAL A 47 -17.33 10.28 -13.79
C VAL A 47 -16.25 10.28 -14.85
N ARG A 48 -16.43 9.55 -15.95
CA ARG A 48 -15.45 9.48 -17.04
C ARG A 48 -15.18 10.86 -17.63
N LYS A 49 -16.23 11.64 -17.88
CA LYS A 49 -16.10 13.00 -18.43
C LYS A 49 -15.32 13.91 -17.49
N GLN A 50 -15.64 13.89 -16.19
CA GLN A 50 -14.96 14.71 -15.19
C GLN A 50 -13.49 14.28 -15.02
N TYR A 51 -13.22 12.98 -14.95
CA TYR A 51 -11.87 12.43 -14.87
C TYR A 51 -10.99 12.86 -16.06
N LEU A 52 -11.52 12.77 -17.29
CA LEU A 52 -10.79 13.25 -18.48
C LEU A 52 -10.55 14.76 -18.44
N ALA A 53 -11.51 15.55 -17.94
CA ALA A 53 -11.31 16.99 -17.76
C ALA A 53 -10.23 17.30 -16.71
N ASP A 54 -10.16 16.53 -15.62
CA ASP A 54 -9.12 16.67 -14.60
C ASP A 54 -7.72 16.29 -15.14
N ILE A 55 -7.63 15.30 -16.04
CA ILE A 55 -6.36 15.00 -16.74
C ILE A 55 -5.93 16.17 -17.65
N VAL A 56 -6.87 16.83 -18.35
CA VAL A 56 -6.56 18.02 -19.15
C VAL A 56 -6.08 19.18 -18.26
N ALA A 57 -6.67 19.34 -17.08
CA ALA A 57 -6.21 20.33 -16.10
C ALA A 57 -4.80 20.01 -15.59
N LEU A 58 -4.48 18.73 -15.39
CA LEU A 58 -3.13 18.26 -15.06
C LEU A 58 -2.12 18.53 -16.20
N ASP A 59 -2.47 18.24 -17.45
CA ASP A 59 -1.61 18.56 -18.62
C ASP A 59 -1.36 20.08 -18.72
N SER A 60 -2.37 20.89 -18.43
CA SER A 60 -2.22 22.35 -18.36
C SER A 60 -1.27 22.78 -17.24
N ALA A 61 -1.38 22.18 -16.05
CA ALA A 61 -0.50 22.47 -14.92
C ALA A 61 0.96 22.03 -15.16
N THR A 62 1.19 20.87 -15.79
CA THR A 62 2.55 20.42 -16.17
C THR A 62 3.15 21.31 -17.26
N THR A 63 2.35 21.73 -18.24
CA THR A 63 2.75 22.70 -19.28
C THR A 63 3.19 24.02 -18.66
N GLN A 64 2.45 24.50 -17.67
CA GLN A 64 2.78 25.71 -16.92
C GLN A 64 4.12 25.58 -16.20
N LEU A 65 4.33 24.50 -15.45
CA LEU A 65 5.58 24.24 -14.73
C LEU A 65 6.78 24.19 -15.68
N HIS A 66 6.66 23.43 -16.77
CA HIS A 66 7.70 23.32 -17.80
C HIS A 66 8.05 24.70 -18.39
N ARG A 67 7.05 25.54 -18.69
CA ARG A 67 7.27 26.90 -19.20
C ARG A 67 8.00 27.80 -18.20
N LEU A 68 7.65 27.75 -16.92
CA LEU A 68 8.30 28.56 -15.89
C LEU A 68 9.77 28.15 -15.70
N LEU A 69 10.06 26.84 -15.72
CA LEU A 69 11.43 26.32 -15.74
C LEU A 69 12.17 26.81 -16.98
N ALA A 70 11.59 26.65 -18.17
CA ALA A 70 12.17 27.05 -19.46
C ALA A 70 12.38 28.57 -19.60
N THR A 71 11.71 29.40 -18.79
CA THR A 71 11.89 30.87 -18.80
C THR A 71 12.65 31.40 -17.58
N ASN A 72 13.28 30.51 -16.79
CA ASN A 72 14.14 30.86 -15.65
C ASN A 72 13.45 31.76 -14.62
N GLN A 73 12.23 31.38 -14.22
CA GLN A 73 11.45 32.13 -13.23
C GLN A 73 12.03 31.96 -11.81
N PRO A 74 11.71 32.87 -10.88
CA PRO A 74 12.17 32.78 -9.49
C PRO A 74 11.75 31.48 -8.80
N ALA A 75 12.58 30.99 -7.87
CA ALA A 75 12.35 29.73 -7.14
C ALA A 75 10.93 29.61 -6.55
N VAL A 76 10.43 30.69 -5.94
CA VAL A 76 9.08 30.72 -5.34
C VAL A 76 7.98 30.41 -6.36
N ALA A 77 8.11 30.94 -7.58
CA ALA A 77 7.14 30.69 -8.66
C ALA A 77 7.21 29.24 -9.16
N LEU A 78 8.42 28.66 -9.26
CA LEU A 78 8.62 27.27 -9.64
C LEU A 78 8.03 26.31 -8.60
N GLN A 79 8.35 26.55 -7.32
CA GLN A 79 7.84 25.79 -6.18
C GLN A 79 6.32 25.87 -6.08
N GLN A 80 5.73 27.06 -6.28
CA GLN A 80 4.28 27.23 -6.31
C GLN A 80 3.63 26.50 -7.49
N SER A 81 4.26 26.54 -8.66
CA SER A 81 3.77 25.81 -9.83
C SER A 81 3.83 24.30 -9.60
N LEU A 82 4.90 23.76 -9.00
CA LEU A 82 4.96 22.33 -8.66
C LEU A 82 3.82 21.95 -7.72
N ARG A 83 3.57 22.74 -6.67
CA ARG A 83 2.44 22.51 -5.74
C ARG A 83 1.11 22.45 -6.48
N GLN A 84 0.87 23.37 -7.42
CA GLN A 84 -0.36 23.35 -8.24
C GLN A 84 -0.45 22.10 -9.13
N THR A 85 0.66 21.67 -9.72
CA THR A 85 0.72 20.43 -10.50
C THR A 85 0.42 19.21 -9.63
N ARG A 86 0.97 19.15 -8.41
CA ARG A 86 0.69 18.07 -7.44
C ARG A 86 -0.79 18.02 -7.06
N LEU A 87 -1.41 19.16 -6.77
CA LEU A 87 -2.86 19.22 -6.51
C LEU A 87 -3.69 18.76 -7.74
N ALA A 88 -3.26 19.08 -8.97
CA ALA A 88 -3.90 18.58 -10.17
C ALA A 88 -3.74 17.07 -10.34
N TRP A 89 -2.59 16.51 -9.97
CA TRP A 89 -2.35 15.06 -9.96
C TRP A 89 -3.30 14.37 -8.97
N LYS A 90 -3.46 14.92 -7.77
CA LYS A 90 -4.36 14.35 -6.74
C LYS A 90 -5.83 14.30 -7.15
N ARG A 91 -6.26 15.07 -8.15
CA ARG A 91 -7.63 14.93 -8.69
C ARG A 91 -7.82 13.68 -9.54
N VAL A 92 -6.76 13.13 -10.13
CA VAL A 92 -6.80 11.99 -11.06
C VAL A 92 -6.19 10.70 -10.47
N GLU A 93 -5.34 10.81 -9.45
CA GLU A 93 -4.58 9.71 -8.86
C GLU A 93 -5.43 8.46 -8.56
N TRP A 94 -6.59 8.63 -7.93
CA TRP A 94 -7.46 7.53 -7.49
C TRP A 94 -7.87 6.55 -8.60
N LEU A 95 -8.10 7.03 -9.83
CA LEU A 95 -8.37 6.17 -10.99
C LEU A 95 -7.09 5.81 -11.75
N ALA A 96 -6.14 6.73 -11.82
CA ALA A 96 -4.90 6.51 -12.56
C ALA A 96 -4.10 5.34 -11.97
N GLU A 97 -4.00 5.24 -10.65
CA GLU A 97 -3.29 4.15 -9.94
C GLU A 97 -3.91 2.78 -10.19
N VAL A 98 -5.24 2.70 -10.33
CA VAL A 98 -5.94 1.44 -10.58
C VAL A 98 -5.78 0.99 -12.04
N TYR A 99 -5.93 1.91 -12.99
CA TYR A 99 -5.99 1.55 -14.41
C TYR A 99 -4.66 1.64 -15.14
N ASN A 100 -3.73 2.47 -14.66
CA ASN A 100 -2.49 2.77 -15.36
C ASN A 100 -1.30 2.89 -14.37
N PRO A 101 -1.06 1.89 -13.51
CA PRO A 101 -0.06 1.98 -12.43
C PRO A 101 1.34 2.37 -12.92
N GLU A 102 1.81 1.82 -14.04
CA GLU A 102 3.11 2.20 -14.62
C GLU A 102 3.17 3.67 -15.07
N THR A 103 2.07 4.21 -15.60
CA THR A 103 2.00 5.63 -15.96
C THR A 103 1.90 6.51 -14.72
N SER A 104 1.19 6.07 -13.69
CA SER A 104 1.13 6.75 -12.39
C SER A 104 2.51 6.81 -11.72
N LYS A 105 3.27 5.71 -11.77
CA LYS A 105 4.65 5.65 -11.31
C LYS A 105 5.56 6.61 -12.08
N ALA A 106 5.40 6.74 -13.40
CA ALA A 106 6.15 7.72 -14.18
C ALA A 106 5.75 9.19 -13.88
N ILE A 107 4.56 9.42 -13.31
CA ILE A 107 4.07 10.77 -12.96
C ILE A 107 4.50 11.16 -11.54
N ASN A 108 4.44 10.25 -10.56
CA ASN A 108 4.64 10.58 -9.14
C ASN A 108 5.38 9.48 -8.35
N GLY A 109 6.10 8.58 -9.02
CA GLY A 109 6.88 7.53 -8.37
C GLY A 109 8.10 8.08 -7.62
N PRO A 110 8.75 7.24 -6.78
CA PRO A 110 9.94 7.63 -6.04
C PRO A 110 11.07 8.15 -6.93
N ALA A 111 11.83 9.11 -6.42
CA ALA A 111 13.04 9.64 -7.07
C ALA A 111 14.26 8.70 -6.94
N LEU A 112 14.02 7.40 -6.98
CA LEU A 112 15.05 6.37 -6.86
C LEU A 112 15.21 5.66 -8.19
N ALA A 113 16.46 5.34 -8.54
CA ALA A 113 16.72 4.46 -9.67
C ALA A 113 16.24 3.05 -9.35
N GLU A 114 15.45 2.47 -10.26
CA GLU A 114 14.94 1.11 -10.15
C GLU A 114 15.45 0.25 -11.30
N VAL A 115 15.29 -1.06 -11.16
CA VAL A 115 15.64 -2.00 -12.22
C VAL A 115 14.38 -2.76 -12.61
N GLU A 116 14.08 -2.76 -13.90
CA GLU A 116 13.16 -3.74 -14.48
C GLU A 116 13.90 -5.07 -14.56
N GLU A 117 13.40 -6.10 -13.87
CA GLU A 117 13.99 -7.44 -13.88
C GLU A 117 13.50 -8.29 -15.07
N ASP A 118 12.74 -7.70 -15.99
CA ASP A 118 12.24 -8.37 -17.20
C ASP A 118 13.32 -8.47 -18.31
N ASP A 119 13.28 -9.58 -19.04
CA ASP A 119 14.04 -9.86 -20.26
C ASP A 119 15.58 -9.98 -20.16
N GLY A 120 16.14 -10.06 -18.94
CA GLY A 120 17.59 -10.26 -18.76
C GLY A 120 18.46 -9.09 -19.24
N LEU A 121 17.83 -7.98 -19.63
CA LEU A 121 18.49 -6.71 -19.95
C LEU A 121 18.46 -5.86 -18.67
N GLN A 122 19.65 -5.50 -18.18
CA GLN A 122 19.78 -4.61 -17.03
C GLN A 122 19.46 -3.17 -17.45
N ASN A 123 18.18 -2.82 -17.50
CA ASN A 123 17.75 -1.46 -17.74
C ASN A 123 17.56 -0.75 -16.38
N GLU A 124 18.56 0.06 -16.01
CA GLU A 124 18.41 1.01 -14.90
C GLU A 124 17.43 2.11 -15.34
N LEU A 125 16.26 2.14 -14.72
CA LEU A 125 15.28 3.19 -14.90
C LEU A 125 15.55 4.27 -13.86
N GLN A 126 15.94 5.46 -14.34
CA GLN A 126 16.00 6.63 -13.49
C GLN A 126 14.58 7.00 -13.04
N GLY A 127 14.46 7.48 -11.80
CA GLY A 127 13.21 8.07 -11.32
C GLY A 127 12.75 9.18 -12.28
N THR A 128 11.43 9.36 -12.40
CA THR A 128 10.84 10.44 -13.20
C THR A 128 9.64 11.04 -12.48
N GLY A 129 9.18 12.20 -12.96
CA GLY A 129 7.93 12.79 -12.50
C GLY A 129 8.09 13.77 -11.33
N LEU A 130 7.03 13.87 -10.53
CA LEU A 130 6.83 14.93 -9.53
C LEU A 130 7.82 14.84 -8.36
N GLN A 131 8.19 13.64 -7.89
CA GLN A 131 9.14 13.51 -6.78
C GLN A 131 10.56 13.90 -7.20
N VAL A 132 10.99 13.55 -8.42
CA VAL A 132 12.30 13.98 -8.95
C VAL A 132 12.36 15.50 -9.11
N LEU A 133 11.28 16.10 -9.62
CA LEU A 133 11.18 17.56 -9.73
C LEU A 133 11.19 18.23 -8.34
N GLU A 134 10.64 17.58 -7.33
CA GLU A 134 10.66 18.08 -5.95
C GLU A 134 12.08 18.13 -5.39
N GLU A 135 12.89 17.09 -5.57
CA GLU A 135 14.29 17.04 -5.11
C GLU A 135 15.11 18.22 -5.65
N GLY A 136 14.96 18.54 -6.94
CA GLY A 136 15.69 19.67 -7.54
C GLY A 136 15.06 21.04 -7.30
N LEU A 137 13.85 21.14 -6.75
CA LEU A 137 13.16 22.41 -6.47
C LEU A 137 13.14 22.78 -4.98
N PHE A 138 13.48 21.86 -4.08
CA PHE A 138 13.43 22.07 -2.63
C PHE A 138 14.73 21.60 -1.93
N PRO A 139 15.79 22.44 -1.89
CA PRO A 139 15.87 23.80 -2.44
C PRO A 139 16.21 23.82 -3.93
N TYR A 140 15.80 24.90 -4.62
CA TYR A 140 16.13 25.08 -6.04
C TYR A 140 17.56 25.60 -6.24
N ASP A 141 18.34 24.86 -7.02
CA ASP A 141 19.63 25.31 -7.55
C ASP A 141 19.49 25.59 -9.07
N PRO A 142 19.74 26.83 -9.53
CA PRO A 142 19.73 27.18 -10.96
C PRO A 142 20.67 26.33 -11.83
N VAL A 143 21.71 25.71 -11.26
CA VAL A 143 22.61 24.80 -11.98
C VAL A 143 21.85 23.59 -12.54
N ASN A 144 20.86 23.08 -11.80
CA ASN A 144 20.08 21.91 -12.18
C ASN A 144 18.93 22.22 -13.14
N ARG A 145 18.77 23.49 -13.54
CA ARG A 145 17.63 23.93 -14.36
C ARG A 145 17.48 23.17 -15.66
N ALA A 146 18.58 22.88 -16.37
CA ALA A 146 18.53 22.18 -17.65
C ALA A 146 17.92 20.78 -17.50
N GLU A 147 18.32 20.06 -16.45
CA GLU A 147 17.78 18.75 -16.10
C GLU A 147 16.32 18.84 -15.66
N LEU A 148 15.95 19.83 -14.83
CA LEU A 148 14.57 20.03 -14.42
C LEU A 148 13.63 20.35 -15.59
N VAL A 149 14.10 21.10 -16.61
CA VAL A 149 13.33 21.32 -17.84
C VAL A 149 13.09 19.98 -18.57
N GLN A 150 14.10 19.14 -18.69
CA GLN A 150 13.97 17.81 -19.30
C GLN A 150 12.98 16.94 -18.52
N GLN A 151 13.12 16.87 -17.19
CA GLN A 151 12.22 16.09 -16.33
C GLN A 151 10.77 16.58 -16.39
N ALA A 152 10.54 17.90 -16.46
CA ALA A 152 9.21 18.44 -16.65
C ALA A 152 8.61 18.06 -18.02
N GLY A 153 9.43 17.92 -19.06
CA GLY A 153 9.02 17.41 -20.37
C GLY A 153 8.66 15.91 -20.36
N VAL A 154 9.41 15.10 -19.59
CA VAL A 154 9.08 13.68 -19.36
C VAL A 154 7.76 13.55 -18.62
N LEU A 155 7.56 14.31 -17.54
CA LEU A 155 6.30 14.37 -16.79
C LEU A 155 5.12 14.74 -17.71
N GLN A 156 5.25 15.78 -18.53
CA GLN A 156 4.21 16.17 -19.48
C GLN A 156 3.89 15.04 -20.47
N SER A 157 4.91 14.32 -20.94
CA SER A 157 4.73 13.17 -21.84
C SER A 157 3.99 12.01 -21.15
N ALA A 158 4.27 11.74 -19.88
CA ALA A 158 3.57 10.75 -19.08
C ALA A 158 2.09 11.14 -18.85
N VAL A 159 1.79 12.41 -18.56
CA VAL A 159 0.41 12.90 -18.43
C VAL A 159 -0.37 12.81 -19.75
N ARG A 160 0.24 13.13 -20.89
CA ARG A 160 -0.40 12.97 -22.20
C ARG A 160 -0.65 11.51 -22.55
N ARG A 161 0.26 10.60 -22.15
CA ARG A 161 0.05 9.16 -22.24
C ARG A 161 -1.17 8.75 -21.40
N LEU A 162 -1.24 9.20 -20.14
CA LEU A 162 -2.38 8.94 -19.24
C LEU A 162 -3.71 9.37 -19.88
N HIS A 163 -3.76 10.57 -20.48
CA HIS A 163 -4.94 11.03 -21.22
C HIS A 163 -5.31 10.06 -22.34
N LYS A 164 -4.35 9.71 -23.21
CA LYS A 164 -4.58 8.84 -24.37
C LYS A 164 -5.13 7.47 -23.96
N VAL A 165 -4.55 6.83 -22.94
CA VAL A 165 -5.00 5.51 -22.48
C VAL A 165 -6.34 5.59 -21.73
N SER A 166 -6.56 6.64 -20.94
CA SER A 166 -7.80 6.86 -20.19
C SER A 166 -9.02 7.07 -21.10
N VAL A 167 -8.83 7.60 -22.32
CA VAL A 167 -9.92 7.72 -23.30
C VAL A 167 -10.47 6.36 -23.71
N SER A 168 -9.67 5.31 -23.75
CA SER A 168 -10.08 3.97 -24.20
C SER A 168 -10.39 2.98 -23.07
N ASN A 169 -10.00 3.25 -21.83
CA ASN A 169 -10.15 2.28 -20.75
C ASN A 169 -11.63 1.95 -20.48
N PRO A 170 -11.99 0.66 -20.43
CA PRO A 170 -13.33 0.25 -20.02
C PRO A 170 -13.48 0.50 -18.51
N MET A 171 -14.52 1.21 -18.13
CA MET A 171 -14.84 1.51 -16.74
C MET A 171 -16.18 0.90 -16.37
N THR A 172 -16.33 0.46 -15.12
CA THR A 172 -17.60 -0.01 -14.56
C THR A 172 -17.82 0.65 -13.21
N ASP A 173 -19.08 0.68 -12.74
CA ASP A 173 -19.40 1.24 -11.42
C ASP A 173 -18.65 0.52 -10.29
N SER A 174 -18.44 -0.80 -10.41
CA SER A 174 -17.64 -1.57 -9.45
C SER A 174 -16.19 -1.10 -9.38
N HIS A 175 -15.57 -0.77 -10.52
CA HIS A 175 -14.20 -0.22 -10.52
C HIS A 175 -14.15 1.17 -9.90
N VAL A 176 -15.16 2.02 -10.14
CA VAL A 176 -15.23 3.35 -9.53
C VAL A 176 -15.25 3.24 -8.01
N PHE A 177 -16.14 2.42 -7.45
CA PHE A 177 -16.24 2.25 -6.00
C PHE A 177 -15.01 1.55 -5.39
N ASP A 178 -14.41 0.60 -6.10
CA ASP A 178 -13.17 -0.03 -5.67
C ASP A 178 -12.00 0.97 -5.64
N ALA A 179 -11.84 1.78 -6.70
CA ALA A 179 -10.84 2.83 -6.79
C ALA A 179 -11.01 3.90 -5.70
N LEU A 180 -12.24 4.33 -5.41
CA LEU A 180 -12.50 5.26 -4.31
C LEU A 180 -12.06 4.68 -2.95
N ARG A 181 -12.28 3.40 -2.70
CA ARG A 181 -11.88 2.75 -1.43
C ARG A 181 -10.39 2.48 -1.35
N LEU A 182 -9.78 2.02 -2.44
CA LEU A 182 -8.33 1.88 -2.54
C LEU A 182 -7.63 3.22 -2.35
N GLU A 183 -8.20 4.32 -2.85
CA GLU A 183 -7.67 5.66 -2.63
C GLU A 183 -7.69 6.04 -1.15
N VAL A 184 -8.77 5.78 -0.40
CA VAL A 184 -8.76 6.03 1.06
C VAL A 184 -7.61 5.25 1.73
N PHE A 185 -7.39 4.00 1.34
CA PHE A 185 -6.28 3.20 1.86
C PHE A 185 -4.90 3.73 1.43
N ARG A 186 -4.77 4.21 0.19
CA ARG A 186 -3.56 4.90 -0.31
C ARG A 186 -3.29 6.17 0.48
N LEU A 187 -4.31 6.97 0.78
CA LEU A 187 -4.19 8.19 1.57
C LEU A 187 -3.75 7.90 3.01
N ILE A 188 -4.24 6.83 3.63
CA ILE A 188 -3.80 6.38 4.96
C ILE A 188 -2.32 5.95 4.95
N THR A 189 -1.91 5.22 3.93
CA THR A 189 -0.63 4.50 3.91
C THR A 189 0.51 5.28 3.27
N LEU A 190 0.22 6.12 2.28
CA LEU A 190 1.19 6.91 1.49
C LEU A 190 0.92 8.42 1.57
N GLY A 191 -0.36 8.83 1.52
CA GLY A 191 -0.74 10.24 1.48
C GLY A 191 -0.31 11.01 2.73
N ILE A 192 -0.83 10.65 3.91
CA ILE A 192 -0.52 11.35 5.16
C ILE A 192 0.89 11.04 5.69
N THR A 193 1.61 10.10 5.09
CA THR A 193 2.95 9.68 5.53
C THR A 193 4.09 10.49 4.94
N GLY A 194 3.80 11.32 3.95
CA GLY A 194 4.83 12.08 3.25
C GLY A 194 5.46 11.33 2.08
N PHE A 195 5.01 10.10 1.79
CA PHE A 195 5.60 9.26 0.73
C PHE A 195 5.64 9.98 -0.61
N ASP A 196 4.54 10.63 -1.01
CA ASP A 196 4.48 11.32 -2.30
C ASP A 196 5.25 12.66 -2.31
N ALA A 197 5.45 13.31 -1.15
CA ALA A 197 6.08 14.63 -1.04
C ALA A 197 7.07 14.73 0.14
N PRO A 198 8.16 13.94 0.10
CA PRO A 198 9.01 13.69 1.27
C PRO A 198 9.88 14.88 1.69
N ILE A 199 9.96 15.95 0.88
CA ILE A 199 10.83 17.11 1.10
C ILE A 199 9.99 18.37 1.31
N ALA A 200 9.07 18.66 0.40
CA ALA A 200 8.19 19.82 0.44
C ALA A 200 7.15 19.73 1.56
N ASN A 201 6.86 18.51 2.05
CA ASN A 201 5.89 18.23 3.12
C ASN A 201 4.47 18.76 2.80
N THR A 202 4.05 18.68 1.53
CA THR A 202 2.75 19.16 1.04
C THR A 202 1.66 18.09 1.04
N SER A 203 1.90 16.94 1.67
CA SER A 203 1.03 15.78 1.53
C SER A 203 -0.35 15.93 2.19
N LEU A 204 -0.51 16.76 3.22
CA LEU A 204 -1.81 17.01 3.85
C LEU A 204 -2.78 17.78 2.95
N PRO A 205 -2.43 18.95 2.37
CA PRO A 205 -3.31 19.61 1.40
C PRO A 205 -3.53 18.78 0.13
N GLU A 206 -2.55 17.98 -0.28
CA GLU A 206 -2.70 17.01 -1.37
C GLU A 206 -3.74 15.92 -1.05
N THR A 207 -3.71 15.36 0.16
CA THR A 207 -4.71 14.40 0.65
C THR A 207 -6.10 15.02 0.69
N ALA A 208 -6.20 16.29 1.12
CA ALA A 208 -7.47 17.01 1.15
C ALA A 208 -8.05 17.22 -0.26
N GLU A 209 -7.21 17.51 -1.25
CA GLU A 209 -7.63 17.66 -2.66
C GLU A 209 -8.08 16.33 -3.27
N ALA A 210 -7.40 15.21 -2.97
CA ALA A 210 -7.83 13.87 -3.38
C ALA A 210 -9.23 13.55 -2.84
N LEU A 211 -9.46 13.76 -1.54
CA LEU A 211 -10.79 13.57 -0.91
C LEU A 211 -11.85 14.49 -1.52
N ALA A 212 -11.53 15.75 -1.80
CA ALA A 212 -12.46 16.67 -2.44
C ALA A 212 -12.80 16.22 -3.88
N SER A 213 -11.83 15.68 -4.62
CA SER A 213 -12.06 15.10 -5.95
C SER A 213 -12.97 13.88 -5.87
N MET A 214 -12.70 12.96 -4.96
CA MET A 214 -13.53 11.78 -4.71
C MET A 214 -14.97 12.17 -4.36
N GLN A 215 -15.16 13.17 -3.50
CA GLN A 215 -16.49 13.66 -3.13
C GLN A 215 -17.27 14.19 -4.34
N ARG A 216 -16.61 14.93 -5.24
CA ARG A 216 -17.22 15.42 -6.49
C ARG A 216 -17.67 14.27 -7.39
N HIS A 217 -16.85 13.23 -7.53
CA HIS A 217 -17.19 12.06 -8.35
C HIS A 217 -18.32 11.22 -7.74
N LEU A 218 -18.32 11.05 -6.40
CA LEU A 218 -19.37 10.33 -5.70
C LEU A 218 -20.74 11.02 -5.83
N ALA A 219 -20.76 12.36 -5.95
CA ALA A 219 -22.01 13.11 -6.14
C ALA A 219 -22.79 12.72 -7.42
N TYR A 220 -22.15 12.07 -8.40
CA TYR A 220 -22.84 11.51 -9.57
C TYR A 220 -23.63 10.23 -9.27
N TYR A 221 -23.42 9.62 -8.10
CA TYR A 221 -24.12 8.42 -7.62
C TYR A 221 -25.07 8.77 -6.46
N PRO A 222 -26.21 9.44 -6.72
CA PRO A 222 -27.17 9.75 -5.67
C PRO A 222 -27.72 8.45 -5.09
N LEU A 223 -27.68 8.32 -3.76
CA LEU A 223 -28.28 7.19 -3.06
C LEU A 223 -29.82 7.30 -3.13
N PRO A 224 -30.55 6.17 -3.14
CA PRO A 224 -32.02 6.19 -3.09
C PRO A 224 -32.54 6.95 -1.86
N ASP A 225 -33.70 7.62 -1.97
CA ASP A 225 -34.26 8.50 -0.92
C ASP A 225 -34.35 7.87 0.48
N HIS A 226 -34.63 6.55 0.54
CA HIS A 226 -34.69 5.80 1.79
C HIS A 226 -33.32 5.68 2.51
N ASN A 227 -32.23 6.04 1.85
CA ASN A 227 -30.86 6.11 2.39
C ASN A 227 -30.40 7.56 2.67
N SER A 228 -31.32 8.53 2.79
CA SER A 228 -30.97 9.94 3.06
C SER A 228 -30.05 10.14 4.27
N ALA A 229 -30.18 9.33 5.32
CA ALA A 229 -29.27 9.34 6.48
C ALA A 229 -27.83 8.94 6.10
N LEU A 230 -27.65 7.94 5.23
CA LEU A 230 -26.34 7.52 4.73
C LEU A 230 -25.71 8.59 3.84
N THR A 231 -26.50 9.27 3.00
CA THR A 231 -26.04 10.42 2.22
C THR A 231 -25.45 11.51 3.12
N GLN A 232 -26.18 11.92 4.16
CA GLN A 232 -25.71 12.92 5.13
C GLN A 232 -24.45 12.46 5.87
N GLN A 233 -24.38 11.18 6.26
CA GLN A 233 -23.19 10.62 6.92
C GLN A 233 -21.95 10.62 6.01
N LEU A 234 -22.12 10.33 4.71
CA LEU A 234 -21.02 10.40 3.73
C LEU A 234 -20.52 11.82 3.53
N GLU A 235 -21.44 12.78 3.36
CA GLU A 235 -21.09 14.19 3.24
C GLU A 235 -20.33 14.69 4.48
N GLN A 236 -20.80 14.33 5.67
CA GLN A 236 -20.14 14.64 6.94
C GLN A 236 -18.77 13.96 7.06
N ALA A 237 -18.62 12.71 6.62
CA ALA A 237 -17.35 11.98 6.65
C ALA A 237 -16.30 12.66 5.75
N PHE A 238 -16.66 12.99 4.50
CA PHE A 238 -15.77 13.74 3.59
C PHE A 238 -15.43 15.12 4.14
N SER A 239 -16.45 15.91 4.53
CA SER A 239 -16.24 17.27 5.02
C SER A 239 -15.40 17.29 6.30
N GLY A 240 -15.65 16.36 7.22
CA GLY A 240 -14.87 16.21 8.45
C GLY A 240 -13.41 15.85 8.18
N ALA A 241 -13.17 14.88 7.29
CA ALA A 241 -11.81 14.46 6.92
C ALA A 241 -11.02 15.61 6.25
N ILE A 242 -11.62 16.30 5.28
CA ILE A 242 -11.02 17.44 4.57
C ILE A 242 -10.74 18.59 5.55
N THR A 243 -11.68 18.89 6.44
CA THR A 243 -11.52 19.93 7.46
C THR A 243 -10.37 19.62 8.42
N TYR A 244 -10.29 18.38 8.90
CA TYR A 244 -9.21 17.94 9.79
C TYR A 244 -7.83 18.10 9.15
N LEU A 245 -7.67 17.72 7.88
CA LEU A 245 -6.43 17.90 7.12
C LEU A 245 -6.07 19.38 6.94
N ASN A 246 -7.04 20.23 6.59
CA ASN A 246 -6.81 21.65 6.35
C ASN A 246 -6.55 22.46 7.63
N GLN A 247 -6.97 21.97 8.80
CA GLN A 247 -6.68 22.59 10.10
C GLN A 247 -5.29 22.23 10.64
N ALA A 248 -4.59 21.27 10.01
CA ALA A 248 -3.27 20.86 10.45
C ALA A 248 -2.27 22.02 10.38
N SER A 249 -1.66 22.36 11.53
CA SER A 249 -0.68 23.44 11.61
C SER A 249 0.67 23.10 10.98
N SER A 250 1.02 21.81 10.91
CA SER A 250 2.24 21.32 10.26
C SER A 250 2.15 19.83 9.97
N PHE A 251 2.87 19.38 8.94
CA PHE A 251 3.00 17.97 8.60
C PHE A 251 3.55 17.12 9.76
N ASN A 252 4.57 17.62 10.47
CA ASN A 252 5.24 16.88 11.54
C ASN A 252 4.41 16.72 12.82
N ARG A 253 3.48 17.65 13.09
CA ARG A 253 2.61 17.61 14.29
C ARG A 253 1.22 17.05 14.01
N PHE A 254 0.95 16.62 12.77
CA PHE A 254 -0.34 16.07 12.40
C PHE A 254 -0.61 14.76 13.15
N ASP A 255 -1.75 14.69 13.83
CA ASP A 255 -2.20 13.49 14.52
C ASP A 255 -2.89 12.55 13.51
N ARG A 256 -2.07 11.67 12.94
CA ARG A 256 -2.41 10.67 11.94
C ARG A 256 -3.26 9.55 12.54
N LEU A 257 -2.98 9.17 13.79
CA LEU A 257 -3.74 8.12 14.48
C LEU A 257 -5.22 8.51 14.55
N THR A 258 -5.50 9.72 15.05
CA THR A 258 -6.86 10.26 15.12
C THR A 258 -7.48 10.39 13.73
N PHE A 259 -6.73 10.88 12.73
CA PHE A 259 -7.21 10.95 11.35
C PHE A 259 -7.64 9.59 10.80
N ILE A 260 -6.81 8.57 10.97
CA ILE A 260 -7.10 7.21 10.48
C ILE A 260 -8.36 6.67 11.13
N GLN A 261 -8.46 6.75 12.46
CA GLN A 261 -9.56 6.15 13.21
C GLN A 261 -10.89 6.87 13.00
N HIS A 262 -10.89 8.20 13.12
CA HIS A 262 -12.12 8.99 13.21
C HIS A 262 -12.57 9.60 11.88
N HIS A 263 -11.71 9.56 10.86
CA HIS A 263 -12.02 10.14 9.55
C HIS A 263 -11.86 9.11 8.43
N ALA A 264 -10.66 8.58 8.20
CA ALA A 264 -10.40 7.74 7.02
C ALA A 264 -11.09 6.37 7.10
N ASN A 265 -11.03 5.68 8.25
CA ASN A 265 -11.71 4.39 8.45
C ASN A 265 -13.24 4.53 8.40
N VAL A 266 -13.77 5.63 8.96
CA VAL A 266 -15.21 5.96 8.87
C VAL A 266 -15.59 6.15 7.40
N LEU A 267 -14.81 6.93 6.65
CA LEU A 267 -15.07 7.18 5.23
C LEU A 267 -15.04 5.90 4.40
N SER A 268 -14.01 5.06 4.54
CA SER A 268 -13.92 3.79 3.79
C SER A 268 -15.11 2.86 4.08
N SER A 269 -15.51 2.77 5.35
CA SER A 269 -16.69 2.00 5.76
C SER A 269 -17.97 2.52 5.11
N LYS A 270 -18.15 3.85 5.06
CA LYS A 270 -19.33 4.49 4.48
C LYS A 270 -19.36 4.40 2.96
N LEU A 271 -18.21 4.39 2.29
CA LEU A 271 -18.11 4.13 0.86
C LEU A 271 -18.59 2.72 0.51
N LEU A 272 -18.25 1.71 1.33
CA LEU A 272 -18.79 0.36 1.15
C LEU A 272 -20.30 0.32 1.40
N ASP A 273 -20.81 1.01 2.43
CA ASP A 273 -22.26 1.10 2.69
C ASP A 273 -23.00 1.73 1.48
N ALA A 274 -22.44 2.79 0.88
CA ALA A 274 -23.00 3.41 -0.34
C ALA A 274 -22.98 2.47 -1.54
N GLN A 275 -21.88 1.75 -1.75
CA GLN A 275 -21.76 0.75 -2.81
C GLN A 275 -22.87 -0.30 -2.71
N GLN A 276 -23.12 -0.80 -1.49
CA GLN A 276 -24.18 -1.76 -1.20
C GLN A 276 -25.58 -1.17 -1.41
N ALA A 277 -25.82 0.06 -0.95
CA ALA A 277 -27.10 0.74 -1.13
C ALA A 277 -27.46 0.98 -2.61
N LEU A 278 -26.45 1.14 -3.47
CA LEU A 278 -26.59 1.24 -4.92
C LEU A 278 -26.69 -0.11 -5.63
N SER A 279 -26.62 -1.22 -4.90
CA SER A 279 -26.57 -2.60 -5.44
C SER A 279 -25.41 -2.81 -6.44
N ILE A 280 -24.30 -2.09 -6.25
CA ILE A 280 -23.08 -2.26 -7.05
C ILE A 280 -22.26 -3.39 -6.41
N PRO A 281 -21.90 -4.45 -7.15
CA PRO A 281 -21.13 -5.54 -6.57
C PRO A 281 -19.71 -5.08 -6.23
N VAL A 282 -19.16 -5.62 -5.13
CA VAL A 282 -17.74 -5.50 -4.83
C VAL A 282 -16.91 -6.21 -5.89
N PHE A 283 -15.75 -5.66 -6.18
CA PHE A 283 -14.84 -6.20 -7.17
C PHE A 283 -14.40 -7.63 -6.80
N GLN A 284 -14.30 -8.53 -7.79
CA GLN A 284 -14.15 -9.98 -7.57
C GLN A 284 -12.74 -10.51 -7.91
N GLU A 285 -11.76 -9.65 -8.15
CA GLU A 285 -10.40 -10.11 -8.44
C GLU A 285 -9.65 -10.56 -7.19
N SER A 286 -8.79 -11.56 -7.37
CA SER A 286 -7.91 -12.04 -6.32
C SER A 286 -6.85 -10.99 -6.01
N ARG A 287 -6.83 -10.51 -4.78
CA ARG A 287 -5.83 -9.58 -4.26
C ARG A 287 -5.55 -9.86 -2.79
N LEU A 288 -4.40 -9.39 -2.29
CA LEU A 288 -4.04 -9.56 -0.88
C LEU A 288 -5.06 -8.86 0.02
N LEU A 289 -5.34 -7.58 -0.25
CA LEU A 289 -6.31 -6.77 0.49
C LEU A 289 -7.75 -7.05 0.03
N SER A 290 -8.62 -7.57 0.90
CA SER A 290 -10.01 -7.88 0.57
C SER A 290 -10.79 -6.69 -0.01
N ALA A 291 -11.54 -6.93 -1.10
CA ALA A 291 -12.47 -5.94 -1.65
C ALA A 291 -13.68 -5.65 -0.75
N ALA A 292 -13.92 -6.49 0.25
CA ALA A 292 -14.96 -6.28 1.26
C ALA A 292 -14.43 -5.61 2.54
N ALA A 293 -13.12 -5.40 2.69
CA ALA A 293 -12.54 -4.82 3.90
C ALA A 293 -13.03 -3.38 4.14
N ARG A 294 -13.70 -3.14 5.27
CA ARG A 294 -14.13 -1.81 5.71
C ARG A 294 -12.94 -0.96 6.11
N THR A 295 -11.96 -1.56 6.77
CA THR A 295 -10.72 -0.91 7.17
C THR A 295 -9.51 -1.79 6.90
N LEU A 296 -8.32 -1.18 6.87
CA LEU A 296 -7.05 -1.92 6.82
C LEU A 296 -6.80 -2.78 8.07
N ASN A 297 -7.57 -2.59 9.14
CA ASN A 297 -7.41 -3.33 10.39
C ASN A 297 -8.47 -4.40 10.58
N ASP A 298 -9.36 -4.63 9.62
CA ASP A 298 -10.33 -5.72 9.74
C ASP A 298 -9.57 -7.06 9.91
N PRO A 299 -10.02 -7.98 10.79
CA PRO A 299 -9.30 -9.23 11.06
C PRO A 299 -9.03 -10.09 9.81
N ASP A 300 -9.88 -9.98 8.80
CA ASP A 300 -9.83 -10.67 7.50
C ASP A 300 -9.51 -9.72 6.34
N ALA A 301 -8.92 -8.55 6.63
CA ALA A 301 -8.53 -7.59 5.60
C ALA A 301 -7.52 -8.18 4.60
N PHE A 302 -6.68 -9.13 5.00
CA PHE A 302 -5.61 -9.68 4.15
C PHE A 302 -5.74 -11.20 3.99
N ASP A 303 -5.73 -11.71 2.74
CA ASP A 303 -5.71 -13.15 2.45
C ASP A 303 -4.28 -13.73 2.60
N PRO A 304 -3.97 -14.52 3.63
CA PRO A 304 -2.64 -15.11 3.81
C PRO A 304 -2.31 -16.18 2.74
N SER A 305 -3.29 -16.55 1.91
CA SER A 305 -3.11 -17.46 0.78
C SER A 305 -2.95 -16.75 -0.55
N TYR A 306 -2.77 -15.42 -0.59
CA TYR A 306 -2.60 -14.69 -1.85
C TYR A 306 -1.33 -15.09 -2.60
N PHE A 307 -0.19 -15.15 -1.90
CA PHE A 307 1.11 -15.57 -2.45
C PHE A 307 1.27 -17.10 -2.42
N VAL A 308 0.36 -17.81 -3.07
CA VAL A 308 0.50 -19.26 -3.35
C VAL A 308 0.96 -19.45 -4.79
N ASP A 309 1.83 -20.43 -5.00
CA ASP A 309 2.34 -20.81 -6.33
C ASP A 309 1.24 -21.41 -7.23
N ALA A 310 0.21 -22.04 -6.64
CA ALA A 310 -0.97 -22.51 -7.35
C ALA A 310 -2.23 -22.49 -6.47
N THR A 311 -3.41 -22.28 -7.06
CA THR A 311 -4.70 -22.32 -6.34
C THR A 311 -4.94 -23.67 -5.65
N ALA A 312 -4.52 -24.77 -6.28
CA ALA A 312 -4.57 -26.12 -5.73
C ALA A 312 -3.73 -26.29 -4.45
N HIS A 313 -2.84 -25.35 -4.14
CA HIS A 313 -1.90 -25.37 -3.02
C HIS A 313 -2.33 -24.47 -1.84
N ARG A 314 -3.55 -23.90 -1.88
CA ARG A 314 -4.12 -23.17 -0.72
C ARG A 314 -4.11 -24.00 0.56
N ALA A 315 -3.91 -23.34 1.70
CA ALA A 315 -3.85 -24.02 2.99
C ALA A 315 -5.19 -24.70 3.33
N THR A 316 -5.13 -25.91 3.88
CA THR A 316 -6.27 -26.60 4.50
C THR A 316 -5.89 -27.00 5.92
N PRO A 317 -6.85 -27.34 6.80
CA PRO A 317 -6.52 -27.83 8.14
C PRO A 317 -5.57 -29.05 8.13
N SER A 318 -5.75 -29.98 7.18
CA SER A 318 -4.89 -31.17 7.06
C SER A 318 -3.48 -30.83 6.56
N ARG A 319 -3.35 -29.91 5.59
CA ARG A 319 -2.03 -29.43 5.10
C ARG A 319 -1.28 -28.66 6.17
N THR A 320 -1.98 -27.81 6.91
CA THR A 320 -1.42 -27.02 8.02
C THR A 320 -0.94 -27.92 9.16
N ALA A 321 -1.73 -28.92 9.55
CA ALA A 321 -1.35 -29.88 10.59
C ALA A 321 -0.12 -30.72 10.17
N LEU A 322 -0.08 -31.19 8.92
CA LEU A 322 1.07 -31.90 8.38
C LEU A 322 2.32 -31.00 8.32
N GLY A 323 2.17 -29.77 7.85
CA GLY A 323 3.23 -28.75 7.83
C GLY A 323 3.79 -28.48 9.21
N LYS A 324 2.91 -28.33 10.21
CA LYS A 324 3.31 -28.17 11.60
C LYS A 324 4.14 -29.36 12.04
N GLN A 325 3.69 -30.59 11.80
CA GLN A 325 4.47 -31.77 12.18
C GLN A 325 5.87 -31.76 11.55
N LEU A 326 5.98 -31.42 10.26
CA LEU A 326 7.26 -31.33 9.54
C LEU A 326 8.17 -30.22 10.06
N PHE A 327 7.61 -29.08 10.46
CA PHE A 327 8.37 -27.92 10.95
C PHE A 327 9.21 -28.22 12.21
N TYR A 328 8.73 -29.12 13.06
CA TYR A 328 9.43 -29.52 14.30
C TYR A 328 10.25 -30.81 14.14
N ASP A 329 10.09 -31.57 13.06
CA ASP A 329 10.72 -32.88 12.90
C ASP A 329 12.09 -32.77 12.20
N PRO A 330 13.17 -33.35 12.77
CA PRO A 330 14.48 -33.37 12.15
C PRO A 330 14.60 -34.28 10.91
N ILE A 331 13.54 -35.02 10.52
CA ILE A 331 13.51 -35.92 9.35
C ILE A 331 13.93 -35.25 8.04
N LEU A 332 13.84 -33.93 7.96
CA LEU A 332 14.20 -33.14 6.77
C LEU A 332 15.68 -32.73 6.75
N SER A 333 16.39 -32.85 7.86
CA SER A 333 17.78 -32.42 7.99
C SER A 333 18.76 -33.57 7.78
N GLY A 334 19.93 -33.24 7.21
CA GLY A 334 21.08 -34.14 7.23
C GLY A 334 21.91 -34.05 8.51
N ALA A 335 21.62 -33.07 9.38
CA ALA A 335 22.27 -32.88 10.67
C ALA A 335 21.40 -33.43 11.81
N PRO A 336 22.00 -34.05 12.84
CA PRO A 336 21.24 -34.60 13.96
C PRO A 336 20.51 -33.49 14.73
N ASN A 337 19.26 -33.74 15.10
CA ASN A 337 18.43 -32.87 15.96
C ASN A 337 18.14 -31.46 15.42
N ARG A 338 18.23 -31.25 14.10
CA ARG A 338 17.96 -29.95 13.46
C ARG A 338 16.62 -29.96 12.72
N SER A 339 15.75 -29.01 13.02
CA SER A 339 14.50 -28.75 12.30
C SER A 339 14.30 -27.24 12.10
N CYS A 340 13.21 -26.83 11.43
CA CYS A 340 12.87 -25.41 11.30
C CYS A 340 12.72 -24.76 12.69
N ALA A 341 12.09 -25.47 13.63
CA ALA A 341 11.89 -25.02 15.00
C ALA A 341 13.18 -24.84 15.82
N THR A 342 14.31 -25.39 15.39
CA THR A 342 15.61 -25.14 16.04
C THR A 342 16.00 -23.65 15.93
N CYS A 343 15.76 -23.03 14.77
CA CYS A 343 16.08 -21.63 14.51
C CYS A 343 14.85 -20.71 14.65
N HIS A 344 13.65 -21.21 14.35
CA HIS A 344 12.42 -20.43 14.44
C HIS A 344 11.59 -20.88 15.65
N GLN A 345 12.04 -20.49 16.85
CA GLN A 345 11.51 -20.99 18.11
C GLN A 345 10.23 -20.24 18.52
N PRO A 346 9.08 -20.90 18.71
CA PRO A 346 7.83 -20.22 19.06
C PRO A 346 7.91 -19.37 20.33
N ALA A 347 8.69 -19.83 21.32
CA ALA A 347 8.90 -19.11 22.58
C ALA A 347 9.65 -17.77 22.40
N ASN A 348 10.40 -17.63 21.30
CA ASN A 348 11.16 -16.44 20.94
C ASN A 348 10.57 -15.79 19.68
N THR A 349 9.23 -15.77 19.57
CA THR A 349 8.53 -15.12 18.44
C THR A 349 9.01 -15.67 17.09
N PHE A 350 9.26 -16.98 17.03
CA PHE A 350 9.79 -17.68 15.86
C PHE A 350 11.15 -17.18 15.35
N THR A 351 12.02 -16.76 16.28
CA THR A 351 13.45 -16.48 16.06
C THR A 351 14.33 -17.37 16.95
N ASP A 352 15.65 -17.19 16.90
CA ASP A 352 16.63 -17.92 17.72
C ASP A 352 17.31 -17.04 18.80
N GLY A 353 17.04 -15.73 18.82
CA GLY A 353 17.65 -14.76 19.73
C GLY A 353 19.15 -14.55 19.54
N GLN A 354 19.74 -14.97 18.42
CA GLN A 354 21.18 -14.89 18.18
C GLN A 354 21.53 -13.85 17.11
N THR A 355 22.73 -13.27 17.20
CA THR A 355 23.26 -12.38 16.13
C THR A 355 23.29 -13.10 14.79
N LYS A 356 23.89 -14.30 14.76
CA LYS A 356 23.89 -15.22 13.61
C LYS A 356 23.94 -16.65 14.15
N HIS A 357 23.05 -17.51 13.67
CA HIS A 357 22.96 -18.89 14.13
C HIS A 357 24.23 -19.70 13.80
N LEU A 358 24.55 -20.70 14.61
CA LEU A 358 25.62 -21.66 14.31
C LEU A 358 25.19 -22.68 13.24
N ALA A 359 25.87 -22.61 12.10
CA ALA A 359 25.71 -23.51 10.97
C ALA A 359 26.08 -24.96 11.32
N VAL A 360 25.61 -25.89 10.49
CA VAL A 360 26.06 -27.28 10.52
C VAL A 360 27.56 -27.31 10.18
N GLY A 361 28.40 -27.73 11.13
CA GLY A 361 29.87 -27.69 10.98
C GLY A 361 30.58 -26.57 11.74
N GLY A 362 29.85 -25.74 12.50
CA GLY A 362 30.43 -24.88 13.55
C GLY A 362 30.81 -23.45 13.14
N ARG A 363 30.63 -23.06 11.87
CA ARG A 363 30.72 -21.64 11.45
C ARG A 363 29.38 -20.94 11.68
N GLN A 364 29.35 -19.61 11.76
CA GLN A 364 28.07 -18.89 11.79
C GLN A 364 27.50 -18.75 10.38
N VAL A 365 26.18 -18.81 10.25
CA VAL A 365 25.50 -18.41 9.01
C VAL A 365 25.72 -16.92 8.75
N ARG A 366 25.45 -16.46 7.52
CA ARG A 366 25.74 -15.06 7.14
C ARG A 366 24.83 -14.03 7.80
N ARG A 367 23.59 -14.40 8.13
CA ARG A 367 22.51 -13.48 8.52
C ARG A 367 21.78 -13.91 9.79
N ASN A 368 21.17 -12.96 10.48
CA ASN A 368 20.25 -13.18 11.59
C ASN A 368 19.01 -13.95 11.11
N THR A 369 18.45 -14.80 11.97
CA THR A 369 17.25 -15.58 11.69
C THR A 369 15.99 -14.72 11.88
N PRO A 370 15.26 -14.37 10.81
CA PRO A 370 14.06 -13.54 10.93
C PRO A 370 12.90 -14.34 11.53
N THR A 371 11.89 -13.63 12.07
CA THR A 371 10.62 -14.28 12.42
C THR A 371 9.89 -14.79 11.17
N VAL A 372 9.18 -15.91 11.30
CA VAL A 372 8.25 -16.39 10.26
C VAL A 372 6.81 -15.91 10.49
N LEU A 373 6.53 -15.19 11.58
CA LEU A 373 5.22 -14.59 11.81
C LEU A 373 4.90 -13.56 10.72
N ASN A 374 3.68 -13.60 10.17
CA ASN A 374 3.23 -12.71 9.10
C ASN A 374 4.07 -12.77 7.80
N ALA A 375 4.91 -13.81 7.61
CA ALA A 375 5.64 -14.02 6.35
C ALA A 375 4.71 -14.23 5.14
N ALA A 376 3.48 -14.69 5.39
CA ALA A 376 2.42 -14.87 4.40
C ALA A 376 2.03 -13.59 3.64
N PHE A 377 2.26 -12.42 4.25
CA PHE A 377 1.88 -11.13 3.69
C PHE A 377 3.02 -10.40 2.98
N GLN A 378 4.04 -11.15 2.54
CA GLN A 378 5.23 -10.61 1.86
C GLN A 378 5.38 -11.24 0.48
N ALA A 379 5.58 -10.41 -0.54
CA ALA A 379 5.72 -10.81 -1.94
C ALA A 379 7.14 -11.36 -2.27
N ALA A 380 8.07 -11.29 -1.32
CA ALA A 380 9.42 -11.83 -1.45
C ALA A 380 9.91 -12.39 -0.10
N GLN A 381 10.72 -13.44 -0.17
CA GLN A 381 11.28 -14.14 0.98
C GLN A 381 12.80 -14.02 1.03
N PHE A 382 13.38 -14.31 2.20
CA PHE A 382 14.78 -14.03 2.58
C PHE A 382 15.15 -12.55 2.60
N ALA A 383 16.22 -12.21 3.32
CA ALA A 383 16.71 -10.84 3.42
C ALA A 383 17.22 -10.27 2.07
N ASP A 384 17.56 -11.11 1.10
CA ASP A 384 18.01 -10.71 -0.25
C ASP A 384 16.92 -10.86 -1.32
N SER A 385 15.68 -11.12 -0.93
CA SER A 385 14.51 -11.19 -1.83
C SER A 385 14.65 -12.20 -2.98
N ARG A 386 15.46 -13.26 -2.80
CA ARG A 386 15.84 -14.16 -3.91
C ARG A 386 14.77 -15.17 -4.34
N VAL A 387 13.72 -15.36 -3.55
CA VAL A 387 12.56 -16.20 -3.92
C VAL A 387 11.26 -15.50 -3.58
N VAL A 388 10.21 -15.79 -4.34
CA VAL A 388 8.86 -15.23 -4.15
C VAL A 388 8.04 -16.11 -3.19
N PHE A 389 8.06 -17.42 -3.39
CA PHE A 389 7.17 -18.35 -2.69
C PHE A 389 7.81 -18.96 -1.43
N LEU A 390 6.99 -19.16 -0.40
CA LEU A 390 7.38 -19.86 0.83
C LEU A 390 7.76 -21.32 0.57
N GLU A 391 7.18 -21.95 -0.45
CA GLU A 391 7.55 -23.29 -0.91
C GLU A 391 9.03 -23.35 -1.30
N ASP A 392 9.51 -22.39 -2.10
CA ASP A 392 10.89 -22.35 -2.56
C ASP A 392 11.84 -21.95 -1.44
N GLN A 393 11.40 -21.03 -0.56
CA GLN A 393 12.11 -20.69 0.67
C GLN A 393 12.38 -21.95 1.52
N ALA A 394 11.35 -22.79 1.74
CA ALA A 394 11.50 -24.03 2.49
C ALA A 394 12.46 -25.02 1.79
N GLY A 395 12.34 -25.14 0.47
CA GLY A 395 13.23 -25.98 -0.34
C GLY A 395 14.70 -25.57 -0.26
N ASP A 396 14.99 -24.27 -0.32
CA ASP A 396 16.33 -23.70 -0.20
C ASP A 396 16.94 -24.01 1.18
N VAL A 397 16.21 -23.75 2.27
CA VAL A 397 16.72 -23.97 3.64
C VAL A 397 16.98 -25.45 3.93
N ILE A 398 16.10 -26.34 3.46
CA ILE A 398 16.29 -27.79 3.61
C ILE A 398 17.60 -28.23 2.96
N GLN A 399 17.94 -27.70 1.79
CA GLN A 399 19.09 -28.12 1.01
C GLN A 399 20.38 -27.37 1.34
N ASN A 400 20.28 -26.21 2.00
CA ASN A 400 21.44 -25.39 2.34
C ASN A 400 22.39 -26.14 3.29
N GLN A 401 23.66 -26.21 2.88
CA GLN A 401 24.70 -26.95 3.60
C GLN A 401 25.02 -26.36 4.98
N ASP A 402 24.86 -25.05 5.14
CA ASP A 402 25.10 -24.33 6.39
C ASP A 402 23.89 -24.41 7.34
N GLU A 403 22.69 -24.73 6.84
CA GLU A 403 21.44 -24.70 7.63
C GLU A 403 20.96 -26.10 8.02
N MET A 404 20.21 -26.78 7.15
CA MET A 404 19.68 -28.11 7.45
C MET A 404 20.51 -29.24 6.81
N HIS A 405 21.37 -28.94 5.83
CA HIS A 405 22.20 -29.92 5.12
C HIS A 405 21.41 -31.15 4.62
N GLY A 406 20.13 -30.96 4.34
CA GLY A 406 19.18 -31.99 3.97
C GLY A 406 19.18 -32.30 2.47
N SER A 407 18.20 -33.07 2.03
CA SER A 407 18.00 -33.41 0.62
C SER A 407 16.54 -33.77 0.42
N LEU A 408 15.85 -33.05 -0.48
CA LEU A 408 14.43 -33.28 -0.77
C LEU A 408 14.15 -34.72 -1.22
N PRO A 409 14.94 -35.34 -2.12
CA PRO A 409 14.74 -36.75 -2.49
C PRO A 409 14.88 -37.72 -1.31
N ARG A 410 15.86 -37.49 -0.42
CA ARG A 410 16.05 -38.32 0.79
C ARG A 410 14.90 -38.13 1.78
N ALA A 411 14.47 -36.89 2.00
CA ALA A 411 13.33 -36.58 2.84
C ALA A 411 12.05 -37.24 2.32
N VAL A 412 11.76 -37.16 1.02
CA VAL A 412 10.60 -37.85 0.41
C VAL A 412 10.67 -39.36 0.62
N THR A 413 11.83 -39.98 0.44
CA THR A 413 12.01 -41.42 0.71
C THR A 413 11.72 -41.75 2.18
N ALA A 414 12.27 -40.97 3.12
CA ALA A 414 12.04 -41.16 4.56
C ALA A 414 10.55 -41.01 4.94
N LEU A 415 9.88 -39.99 4.39
CA LEU A 415 8.46 -39.71 4.61
C LEU A 415 7.55 -40.80 4.03
N LYS A 416 7.91 -41.40 2.89
CA LYS A 416 7.16 -42.54 2.30
C LYS A 416 7.25 -43.81 3.15
N THR A 417 8.43 -44.06 3.74
CA THR A 417 8.66 -45.22 4.61
C THR A 417 8.01 -45.06 5.98
N ASN A 418 7.88 -43.83 6.49
CA ASN A 418 7.19 -43.56 7.75
C ASN A 418 5.66 -43.68 7.60
N ALA A 419 5.05 -44.65 8.29
CA ALA A 419 3.62 -44.93 8.19
C ALA A 419 2.73 -43.74 8.62
N THR A 420 3.13 -43.00 9.64
CA THR A 420 2.42 -41.80 10.14
C THR A 420 2.41 -40.71 9.08
N TYR A 421 3.57 -40.39 8.50
CA TYR A 421 3.66 -39.37 7.45
C TYR A 421 2.92 -39.79 6.19
N ARG A 422 3.07 -41.04 5.72
CA ARG A 422 2.32 -41.52 4.56
C ARG A 422 0.81 -41.33 4.72
N ALA A 423 0.26 -41.68 5.89
CA ALA A 423 -1.16 -41.49 6.19
C ALA A 423 -1.56 -40.00 6.25
N ALA A 424 -0.72 -39.15 6.82
CA ALA A 424 -0.95 -37.70 6.88
C ALA A 424 -0.92 -37.05 5.48
N PHE A 425 0.02 -37.45 4.62
CA PHE A 425 0.11 -36.95 3.24
C PHE A 425 -1.07 -37.38 2.38
N VAL A 426 -1.51 -38.64 2.45
CA VAL A 426 -2.70 -39.11 1.72
C VAL A 426 -3.96 -38.34 2.13
N ARG A 427 -4.06 -37.94 3.40
CA ARG A 427 -5.18 -37.10 3.89
C ARG A 427 -5.11 -35.65 3.40
N ALA A 428 -3.91 -35.12 3.20
CA ALA A 428 -3.69 -33.71 2.86
C ALA A 428 -3.59 -33.46 1.34
N TYR A 429 -3.17 -34.47 0.57
CA TYR A 429 -2.86 -34.37 -0.86
C TYR A 429 -3.28 -35.64 -1.61
N PRO A 430 -3.97 -35.50 -2.76
CA PRO A 430 -4.31 -36.63 -3.62
C PRO A 430 -3.08 -37.45 -4.06
N ASP A 431 -1.98 -36.77 -4.40
CA ASP A 431 -0.74 -37.40 -4.88
C ASP A 431 0.15 -37.96 -3.75
N GLY A 432 -0.27 -37.83 -2.49
CA GLY A 432 0.50 -38.28 -1.33
C GLY A 432 1.84 -37.56 -1.18
N VAL A 433 2.91 -38.31 -0.87
CA VAL A 433 4.25 -37.76 -0.59
C VAL A 433 4.99 -37.45 -1.89
N THR A 434 5.17 -36.15 -2.16
CA THR A 434 6.01 -35.61 -3.24
C THR A 434 6.83 -34.43 -2.71
N GLU A 435 7.90 -34.03 -3.40
CA GLU A 435 8.68 -32.85 -3.01
C GLU A 435 7.81 -31.58 -2.99
N ARG A 436 6.96 -31.42 -4.01
CA ARG A 436 5.99 -30.32 -4.10
C ARG A 436 5.07 -30.27 -2.88
N ASN A 437 4.48 -31.41 -2.50
CA ASN A 437 3.56 -31.47 -1.37
C ASN A 437 4.29 -31.30 -0.03
N LEU A 438 5.54 -31.74 0.08
CA LEU A 438 6.40 -31.49 1.24
C LEU A 438 6.64 -29.98 1.43
N LYS A 439 7.12 -29.28 0.39
CA LYS A 439 7.34 -27.83 0.42
C LYS A 439 6.05 -27.09 0.73
N ASN A 440 4.95 -27.46 0.08
CA ASN A 440 3.64 -26.83 0.31
C ASN A 440 3.08 -27.09 1.71
N ALA A 441 3.29 -28.26 2.32
CA ALA A 441 2.83 -28.52 3.68
C ALA A 441 3.50 -27.56 4.66
N ILE A 442 4.84 -27.44 4.60
CA ILE A 442 5.61 -26.51 5.45
C ILE A 442 5.14 -25.07 5.21
N ALA A 443 5.03 -24.65 3.95
CA ALA A 443 4.56 -23.32 3.59
C ALA A 443 3.11 -23.07 4.08
N SER A 444 2.23 -24.07 4.06
CA SER A 444 0.87 -23.99 4.61
C SER A 444 0.88 -23.72 6.12
N TYR A 445 1.79 -24.35 6.86
CA TYR A 445 1.95 -24.05 8.28
C TYR A 445 2.48 -22.63 8.50
N ILE A 446 3.51 -22.21 7.78
CA ILE A 446 4.03 -20.83 7.88
C ILE A 446 2.94 -19.79 7.55
N ARG A 447 2.11 -20.03 6.53
CA ARG A 447 0.98 -19.15 6.19
C ARG A 447 -0.10 -19.08 7.28
N SER A 448 -0.21 -20.11 8.12
CA SER A 448 -1.11 -20.10 9.27
C SER A 448 -0.57 -19.31 10.47
N LEU A 449 0.72 -18.96 10.46
CA LEU A 449 1.37 -18.16 11.52
C LEU A 449 1.15 -16.66 11.27
N THR A 450 -0.11 -16.25 11.14
CA THR A 450 -0.48 -14.85 10.96
C THR A 450 -1.18 -14.31 12.20
N SER A 451 -0.86 -13.07 12.55
CA SER A 451 -1.49 -12.36 13.65
C SER A 451 -1.51 -10.86 13.36
N LEU A 452 -2.72 -10.31 13.33
CA LEU A 452 -3.01 -8.88 13.22
C LEU A 452 -3.89 -8.47 14.41
N ASP A 453 -3.54 -8.88 15.62
CA ASP A 453 -4.34 -8.64 16.84
C ASP A 453 -3.51 -8.05 18.00
N THR A 454 -2.58 -7.16 17.65
CA THR A 454 -1.74 -6.44 18.61
C THR A 454 -2.55 -5.38 19.37
N ARG A 455 -1.93 -4.72 20.36
CA ARG A 455 -2.56 -3.59 21.08
C ARG A 455 -2.95 -2.47 20.12
N LEU A 456 -2.10 -2.16 19.14
CA LEU A 456 -2.43 -1.21 18.08
C LEU A 456 -3.63 -1.67 17.26
N ASP A 457 -3.66 -2.92 16.81
CA ASP A 457 -4.75 -3.42 15.96
C ASP A 457 -6.10 -3.34 16.67
N ARG A 458 -6.16 -3.69 17.95
CA ARG A 458 -7.35 -3.54 18.79
C ARG A 458 -7.74 -2.07 18.97
N ALA A 459 -6.75 -1.19 19.18
CA ALA A 459 -6.99 0.25 19.31
C ALA A 459 -7.54 0.86 18.01
N MET A 460 -7.14 0.35 16.84
CA MET A 460 -7.65 0.80 15.55
C MET A 460 -9.07 0.31 15.24
N ARG A 461 -9.52 -0.79 15.88
CA ARG A 461 -10.86 -1.38 15.69
C ARG A 461 -11.90 -0.84 16.67
N THR A 462 -11.50 -0.51 17.89
CA THR A 462 -12.46 -0.02 18.89
C THR A 462 -12.97 1.37 18.54
N THR A 463 -14.25 1.60 18.79
CA THR A 463 -14.89 2.92 18.73
C THR A 463 -15.10 3.51 20.13
N ASP A 464 -14.75 2.77 21.19
CA ASP A 464 -14.80 3.24 22.57
C ASP A 464 -13.49 3.97 22.90
N LYS A 465 -13.61 5.29 23.10
CA LYS A 465 -12.48 6.15 23.47
C LYS A 465 -11.78 5.70 24.76
N ARG A 466 -12.53 5.21 25.76
CA ARG A 466 -11.94 4.74 27.02
C ARG A 466 -11.16 3.46 26.80
N GLU A 467 -11.69 2.54 26.00
CA GLU A 467 -10.95 1.33 25.63
C GLU A 467 -9.67 1.69 24.87
N GLN A 468 -9.76 2.61 23.92
CA GLN A 468 -8.61 3.10 23.17
C GLN A 468 -7.50 3.67 24.09
N GLU A 469 -7.87 4.51 25.06
CA GLU A 469 -6.93 5.08 26.04
C GLU A 469 -6.28 4.01 26.93
N THR A 470 -6.95 2.87 27.16
CA THR A 470 -6.35 1.72 27.85
C THR A 470 -5.44 0.86 26.96
N LEU A 471 -5.67 0.88 25.64
CA LEU A 471 -4.91 0.08 24.68
C LEU A 471 -3.60 0.75 24.28
N LEU A 472 -3.58 2.08 24.11
CA LEU A 472 -2.39 2.86 23.74
C LEU A 472 -2.18 4.05 24.67
N SER A 473 -0.99 4.12 25.27
CA SER A 473 -0.52 5.28 26.03
C SER A 473 -0.25 6.49 25.13
N ALA A 474 -0.23 7.69 25.71
CA ALA A 474 0.10 8.91 24.97
C ALA A 474 1.49 8.86 24.31
N GLU A 475 2.46 8.17 24.92
CA GLU A 475 3.80 7.97 24.35
C GLU A 475 3.77 7.06 23.12
N GLU A 476 2.97 5.98 23.13
CA GLU A 476 2.78 5.10 21.97
C GLU A 476 2.03 5.81 20.84
N GLN A 477 1.03 6.63 21.16
CA GLN A 477 0.29 7.43 20.16
C GLN A 477 1.21 8.48 19.50
N LEU A 478 2.05 9.17 20.30
CA LEU A 478 3.08 10.05 19.78
C LEU A 478 4.07 9.28 18.89
N GLY A 479 4.48 8.09 19.33
CA GLY A 479 5.37 7.21 18.57
C GLY A 479 4.81 6.81 17.21
N PHE A 480 3.53 6.45 17.13
CA PHE A 480 2.85 6.17 15.86
C PHE A 480 2.89 7.39 14.92
N ASN A 481 2.54 8.57 15.45
CA ASN A 481 2.51 9.81 14.67
C ASN A 481 3.90 10.23 14.16
N LEU A 482 4.96 9.98 14.94
CA LEU A 482 6.34 10.20 14.53
C LEU A 482 6.77 9.17 13.47
N PHE A 483 6.51 7.89 13.72
CA PHE A 483 6.84 6.79 12.82
C PHE A 483 6.23 6.98 11.44
N MET A 484 4.95 7.35 11.39
CA MET A 484 4.19 7.60 10.16
C MET A 484 4.41 9.00 9.57
N GLY A 485 5.29 9.83 10.15
CA GLY A 485 5.43 11.23 9.77
C GLY A 485 6.88 11.70 9.82
N LYS A 486 7.21 12.49 10.85
CA LYS A 486 8.53 13.15 10.99
C LYS A 486 9.71 12.17 10.84
N ALA A 487 9.59 10.96 11.39
CA ALA A 487 10.66 9.96 11.36
C ALA A 487 10.73 9.16 10.05
N LYS A 488 9.74 9.35 9.15
CA LYS A 488 9.65 8.72 7.82
C LYS A 488 9.66 7.19 7.80
N CYS A 489 9.59 6.50 8.93
CA CYS A 489 9.64 5.04 8.98
C CYS A 489 8.49 4.39 8.19
N GLY A 490 7.30 5.01 8.21
CA GLY A 490 6.12 4.57 7.49
C GLY A 490 6.19 4.68 5.96
N THR A 491 7.26 5.23 5.39
CA THR A 491 7.46 5.27 3.93
C THR A 491 8.14 4.01 3.39
N CYS A 492 8.63 3.12 4.26
CA CYS A 492 9.18 1.81 3.89
C CYS A 492 8.53 0.67 4.70
N HIS A 493 8.16 0.92 5.96
CA HIS A 493 7.44 -0.04 6.81
C HIS A 493 5.94 0.26 6.79
N PHE A 494 5.29 -0.09 5.68
CA PHE A 494 3.95 0.38 5.35
C PHE A 494 2.87 -0.13 6.31
N TYR A 495 2.04 0.78 6.80
CA TYR A 495 0.83 0.45 7.53
C TYR A 495 -0.14 -0.37 6.66
N PRO A 496 -0.89 -1.36 7.21
CA PRO A 496 -0.89 -1.84 8.59
C PRO A 496 0.07 -3.03 8.80
N LEU A 497 0.68 -3.58 7.75
CA LEU A 497 1.53 -4.77 7.87
C LEU A 497 2.91 -4.46 8.48
N PHE A 498 3.29 -3.18 8.47
CA PHE A 498 4.55 -2.61 8.93
C PHE A 498 5.77 -3.32 8.33
N ASN A 499 5.68 -3.68 7.05
CA ASN A 499 6.73 -4.35 6.27
C ASN A 499 6.92 -3.62 4.93
N GLY A 500 7.86 -4.09 4.11
CA GLY A 500 8.14 -3.51 2.79
C GLY A 500 7.11 -3.78 1.69
N THR A 501 5.95 -4.38 2.00
CA THR A 501 4.98 -4.75 0.96
C THR A 501 4.11 -3.56 0.60
N VAL A 502 4.24 -3.08 -0.64
CA VAL A 502 3.83 -1.73 -1.06
C VAL A 502 2.30 -1.61 -1.22
N PRO A 503 1.62 -0.73 -0.47
CA PRO A 503 0.19 -0.48 -0.59
C PRO A 503 -0.15 0.38 -1.83
N PRO A 504 -1.43 0.46 -2.24
CA PRO A 504 -2.59 -0.24 -1.68
C PRO A 504 -2.79 -1.64 -2.29
N THR A 505 -2.02 -2.03 -3.30
CA THR A 505 -2.16 -3.33 -3.99
C THR A 505 -1.43 -4.48 -3.28
N PHE A 506 -0.37 -4.17 -2.53
CA PHE A 506 0.48 -5.11 -1.80
C PHE A 506 1.09 -6.21 -2.68
N GLN A 507 1.40 -5.90 -3.94
CA GLN A 507 1.91 -6.89 -4.92
C GLN A 507 3.44 -7.01 -4.95
N LYS A 508 4.15 -5.97 -4.49
CA LYS A 508 5.62 -5.89 -4.50
C LYS A 508 6.13 -5.74 -3.08
N THR A 509 7.29 -6.32 -2.77
CA THR A 509 8.03 -6.06 -1.52
C THR A 509 9.35 -5.37 -1.83
N GLU A 510 9.56 -4.21 -1.22
CA GLU A 510 10.75 -3.39 -1.43
C GLU A 510 11.98 -3.91 -0.69
N SER A 511 13.14 -3.46 -1.16
CA SER A 511 14.45 -3.77 -0.60
C SER A 511 15.30 -2.51 -0.61
N GLU A 512 15.94 -2.21 0.51
CA GLU A 512 16.61 -0.94 0.75
C GLU A 512 18.11 -1.11 0.92
N VAL A 513 18.85 -0.12 0.45
CA VAL A 513 20.28 0.03 0.73
C VAL A 513 20.40 1.03 1.86
N LEU A 514 20.59 0.54 3.09
CA LEU A 514 20.64 1.37 4.28
C LEU A 514 22.07 1.69 4.74
N GLY A 515 23.04 0.89 4.29
CA GLY A 515 24.42 0.98 4.76
C GLY A 515 24.64 0.45 6.17
N THR A 516 24.03 -0.70 6.48
CA THR A 516 24.18 -1.38 7.78
C THR A 516 25.65 -1.67 8.10
N PRO A 517 26.14 -1.31 9.29
CA PRO A 517 27.54 -1.54 9.68
C PRO A 517 27.81 -3.01 10.03
N ALA A 518 29.06 -3.43 9.89
CA ALA A 518 29.51 -4.78 10.23
C ALA A 518 29.52 -5.03 11.75
N THR A 519 29.69 -3.98 12.56
CA THR A 519 29.74 -4.05 14.03
C THR A 519 29.07 -2.82 14.64
N ALA A 520 28.66 -2.91 15.91
CA ALA A 520 28.03 -1.80 16.64
C ALA A 520 28.96 -0.60 16.86
N ALA A 521 30.26 -0.72 16.56
CA ALA A 521 31.19 0.41 16.54
C ALA A 521 30.90 1.39 15.38
N ASN A 522 30.10 0.98 14.38
CA ASN A 522 29.66 1.81 13.25
C ASN A 522 30.83 2.39 12.42
N GLN A 523 31.92 1.62 12.30
CA GLN A 523 33.15 2.05 11.63
C GLN A 523 33.29 1.53 10.20
N THR A 524 32.70 0.37 9.90
CA THR A 524 32.83 -0.28 8.60
C THR A 524 31.47 -0.81 8.14
N LEU A 525 31.24 -0.72 6.84
CA LEU A 525 30.07 -1.28 6.17
C LEU A 525 30.09 -2.82 6.26
N ASP A 526 28.92 -3.44 6.45
CA ASP A 526 28.78 -4.89 6.38
C ASP A 526 29.12 -5.40 4.97
N PRO A 527 29.96 -6.45 4.82
CA PRO A 527 30.42 -6.90 3.51
C PRO A 527 29.37 -7.72 2.75
N ASP A 528 28.23 -8.08 3.35
CA ASP A 528 27.16 -8.79 2.66
C ASP A 528 26.57 -7.91 1.55
N LEU A 529 26.67 -8.39 0.31
CA LEU A 529 26.22 -7.67 -0.87
C LEU A 529 24.69 -7.70 -1.03
N GLY A 530 23.97 -8.47 -0.21
CA GLY A 530 22.51 -8.52 -0.24
C GLY A 530 21.98 -9.07 -1.57
N LYS A 531 20.95 -8.42 -2.11
CA LYS A 531 20.28 -8.78 -3.37
C LYS A 531 21.23 -8.85 -4.58
N PHE A 532 22.30 -8.03 -4.60
CA PHE A 532 23.34 -8.09 -5.63
C PHE A 532 23.97 -9.48 -5.80
N GLY A 533 24.07 -10.26 -4.72
CA GLY A 533 24.63 -11.62 -4.79
C GLY A 533 23.88 -12.55 -5.75
N ASN A 534 22.62 -12.23 -6.05
CA ASN A 534 21.78 -12.99 -6.98
C ASN A 534 21.59 -12.25 -8.32
N THR A 535 21.43 -10.93 -8.29
CA THR A 535 21.06 -10.17 -9.50
C THR A 535 22.25 -9.60 -10.27
N HIS A 536 23.40 -9.40 -9.61
CA HIS A 536 24.58 -8.72 -10.16
C HIS A 536 24.33 -7.30 -10.70
N ILE A 537 23.27 -6.62 -10.23
CA ILE A 537 22.95 -5.24 -10.63
C ILE A 537 23.47 -4.28 -9.58
N ASN A 538 24.30 -3.31 -9.96
CA ASN A 538 25.00 -2.43 -9.02
C ASN A 538 24.05 -1.67 -8.07
N LEU A 539 22.87 -1.26 -8.51
CA LEU A 539 21.86 -0.63 -7.64
C LEU A 539 21.45 -1.53 -6.46
N HIS A 540 21.45 -2.86 -6.64
CA HIS A 540 21.11 -3.83 -5.59
C HIS A 540 22.26 -4.15 -4.63
N ARG A 541 23.43 -3.49 -4.76
CA ARG A 541 24.58 -3.73 -3.89
C ARG A 541 24.27 -3.26 -2.46
N HIS A 542 24.37 -4.18 -1.51
CA HIS A 542 23.97 -3.99 -0.10
C HIS A 542 22.46 -3.73 0.09
N SER A 543 21.63 -4.13 -0.87
CA SER A 543 20.17 -4.03 -0.76
C SER A 543 19.59 -5.23 -0.03
N PHE A 544 18.72 -4.96 0.95
CA PHE A 544 18.02 -5.98 1.74
C PHE A 544 16.54 -5.71 1.84
N LYS A 545 15.73 -6.77 1.80
CA LYS A 545 14.28 -6.73 1.98
C LYS A 545 13.89 -5.99 3.25
N THR A 546 12.97 -5.04 3.15
CA THR A 546 12.45 -4.33 4.32
C THR A 546 11.63 -5.29 5.20
N PRO A 547 12.10 -5.62 6.42
CA PRO A 547 11.43 -6.61 7.27
C PRO A 547 10.14 -6.04 7.87
N THR A 548 9.28 -6.92 8.40
CA THR A 548 8.21 -6.46 9.27
C THR A 548 8.81 -5.96 10.59
N VAL A 549 8.27 -4.86 11.12
CA VAL A 549 8.56 -4.40 12.49
C VAL A 549 7.46 -4.80 13.48
N ARG A 550 6.47 -5.60 13.04
CA ARG A 550 5.57 -6.30 13.96
C ARG A 550 6.37 -7.28 14.81
N PHE A 551 5.98 -7.40 16.08
CA PHE A 551 6.64 -8.25 17.08
C PHE A 551 8.11 -7.91 17.40
N THR A 552 8.66 -6.81 16.86
CA THR A 552 10.10 -6.50 16.93
C THR A 552 10.63 -6.28 18.35
N ALA A 553 9.74 -6.01 19.31
CA ALA A 553 10.07 -5.96 20.73
C ALA A 553 10.70 -7.26 21.26
N ASN A 554 10.43 -8.40 20.61
CA ASN A 554 10.82 -9.73 21.08
C ASN A 554 11.74 -10.48 20.09
N THR A 555 12.32 -9.78 19.11
CA THR A 555 13.14 -10.40 18.04
C THR A 555 14.54 -9.80 17.96
N ALA A 556 15.07 -9.27 19.07
CA ALA A 556 16.47 -8.87 19.13
C ALA A 556 17.39 -10.08 18.91
N PRO A 557 18.60 -9.89 18.35
CA PRO A 557 19.15 -8.63 17.83
C PRO A 557 18.66 -8.26 16.42
N TYR A 558 18.94 -7.03 15.99
CA TYR A 558 18.32 -6.39 14.82
C TYR A 558 19.25 -6.23 13.62
N MET A 559 18.65 -5.92 12.46
CA MET A 559 19.25 -5.88 11.12
C MET A 559 19.57 -7.27 10.55
N HIS A 560 19.91 -7.33 9.25
CA HIS A 560 20.19 -8.60 8.57
C HIS A 560 21.36 -9.37 9.19
N ASN A 561 22.27 -8.67 9.90
CA ASN A 561 23.45 -9.24 10.51
C ASN A 561 23.40 -9.29 12.05
N GLY A 562 22.30 -8.86 12.68
CA GLY A 562 22.14 -8.87 14.14
C GLY A 562 23.05 -7.89 14.89
N VAL A 563 23.46 -6.79 14.27
CA VAL A 563 24.46 -5.85 14.81
C VAL A 563 23.98 -5.04 16.02
N TYR A 564 22.69 -4.70 16.07
CA TYR A 564 22.12 -3.89 17.16
C TYR A 564 21.35 -4.75 18.16
N GLN A 565 21.51 -4.47 19.46
CA GLN A 565 20.89 -5.24 20.54
C GLN A 565 19.58 -4.61 21.02
N SER A 566 19.33 -3.35 20.66
CA SER A 566 18.15 -2.60 21.10
C SER A 566 17.50 -1.81 19.95
N LEU A 567 16.19 -1.62 20.04
CA LEU A 567 15.46 -0.72 19.14
C LEU A 567 15.96 0.74 19.24
N ALA A 568 16.54 1.13 20.39
CA ALA A 568 17.11 2.46 20.56
C ALA A 568 18.34 2.67 19.64
N GLU A 569 19.20 1.67 19.49
CA GLU A 569 20.34 1.71 18.55
C GLU A 569 19.87 1.74 17.10
N VAL A 570 18.83 0.97 16.77
CA VAL A 570 18.20 0.99 15.44
C VAL A 570 17.67 2.38 15.11
N VAL A 571 16.88 2.98 16.01
CA VAL A 571 16.34 4.33 15.81
C VAL A 571 17.46 5.38 15.72
N ASP A 572 18.56 5.23 16.48
CA ASP A 572 19.70 6.13 16.38
C ASP A 572 20.41 6.03 15.02
N PHE A 573 20.57 4.82 14.48
CA PHE A 573 21.12 4.60 13.14
C PHE A 573 20.32 5.32 12.06
N TYR A 574 18.98 5.22 12.09
CA TYR A 574 18.12 5.93 11.14
C TYR A 574 18.13 7.45 11.35
N ASP A 575 18.10 7.93 12.60
CA ASP A 575 18.16 9.37 12.91
C ASP A 575 19.45 10.02 12.41
N ARG A 576 20.53 9.25 12.29
CA ARG A 576 21.81 9.71 11.77
C ARG A 576 21.89 9.76 10.24
N GLY A 577 20.93 9.20 9.50
CA GLY A 577 20.94 9.16 8.04
C GLY A 577 21.52 7.87 7.44
N GLY A 578 21.48 6.76 8.18
CA GLY A 578 21.98 5.45 7.72
C GLY A 578 23.50 5.44 7.52
N GLY A 579 24.00 4.55 6.66
CA GLY A 579 25.42 4.36 6.41
C GLY A 579 26.14 5.61 5.88
N VAL A 580 25.52 6.37 4.98
CA VAL A 580 26.05 7.67 4.52
C VAL A 580 26.14 8.65 5.69
N GLY A 581 25.12 8.68 6.55
CA GLY A 581 25.13 9.44 7.81
C GLY A 581 26.19 8.98 8.84
N LEU A 582 26.69 7.75 8.72
CA LEU A 582 27.86 7.24 9.44
C LEU A 582 29.20 7.60 8.77
N GLY A 583 29.18 8.13 7.55
CA GLY A 583 30.38 8.48 6.76
C GLY A 583 30.81 7.39 5.77
N PHE A 584 29.98 6.38 5.49
CA PHE A 584 30.28 5.38 4.47
C PHE A 584 30.11 5.95 3.06
N ASN A 585 31.01 5.58 2.15
CA ASN A 585 30.85 5.88 0.73
C ASN A 585 29.86 4.89 0.10
N LEU A 586 28.58 5.25 0.07
CA LEU A 586 27.49 4.40 -0.42
C LEU A 586 26.56 5.21 -1.33
N PRO A 587 26.96 5.47 -2.59
CA PRO A 587 26.23 6.36 -3.49
C PRO A 587 24.86 5.83 -3.90
N ASN A 588 24.60 4.54 -3.72
CA ASN A 588 23.31 3.89 -3.99
C ASN A 588 22.43 3.74 -2.75
N GLN A 589 22.71 4.47 -1.65
CA GLN A 589 21.85 4.45 -0.46
C GLN A 589 20.45 4.95 -0.81
N THR A 590 19.42 4.20 -0.41
CA THR A 590 18.01 4.55 -0.67
C THR A 590 17.40 5.38 0.47
N LEU A 591 17.95 5.27 1.68
CA LEU A 591 17.58 6.14 2.81
C LEU A 591 18.17 7.56 2.62
N PRO A 592 17.40 8.64 2.89
CA PRO A 592 17.95 9.98 2.95
C PRO A 592 19.14 10.07 3.92
N SER A 593 20.20 10.76 3.49
CA SER A 593 21.44 10.92 4.27
C SER A 593 21.35 11.98 5.37
N ASP A 594 20.34 12.84 5.31
CA ASP A 594 20.11 13.88 6.31
C ASP A 594 19.65 13.31 7.65
N LYS A 595 20.05 13.98 8.73
CA LYS A 595 19.54 13.65 10.07
C LYS A 595 18.05 13.95 10.17
N LEU A 596 17.32 13.05 10.81
CA LEU A 596 15.89 13.24 11.10
C LEU A 596 15.66 14.28 12.21
N ASN A 597 16.70 14.60 12.99
CA ASN A 597 16.67 15.54 14.11
C ASN A 597 15.59 15.17 15.15
N LEU A 598 15.56 13.88 15.51
CA LEU A 598 14.68 13.36 16.55
C LEU A 598 15.24 13.70 17.94
N THR A 599 14.40 14.30 18.77
CA THR A 599 14.72 14.52 20.19
C THR A 599 14.74 13.18 20.94
N SER A 600 15.37 13.15 22.12
CA SER A 600 15.38 11.95 22.96
C SER A 600 13.98 11.48 23.36
N VAL A 601 13.01 12.39 23.49
CA VAL A 601 11.60 12.06 23.76
C VAL A 601 10.96 11.40 22.53
N GLU A 602 11.19 11.94 21.33
CA GLU A 602 10.66 11.37 20.09
C GLU A 602 11.24 9.97 19.81
N LYS A 603 12.55 9.77 20.01
CA LYS A 603 13.18 8.44 19.88
C LYS A 603 12.55 7.42 20.83
N LYS A 604 12.32 7.80 22.09
CA LYS A 604 11.66 6.94 23.09
C LYS A 604 10.22 6.62 22.70
N ALA A 605 9.46 7.60 22.22
CA ALA A 605 8.10 7.42 21.77
C ALA A 605 8.01 6.43 20.60
N ILE A 606 8.90 6.52 19.60
CA ILE A 606 8.98 5.54 18.50
C ILE A 606 9.25 4.13 19.04
N VAL A 607 10.21 3.98 19.96
CA VAL A 607 10.49 2.68 20.59
C VAL A 607 9.29 2.15 21.37
N ALA A 608 8.57 3.01 22.10
CA ALA A 608 7.34 2.63 22.80
C ALA A 608 6.27 2.14 21.81
N PHE A 609 6.06 2.86 20.71
CA PHE A 609 5.16 2.46 19.65
C PHE A 609 5.52 1.09 19.05
N LEU A 610 6.79 0.85 18.71
CA LEU A 610 7.25 -0.43 18.18
C LEU A 610 6.99 -1.60 19.14
N LYS A 611 6.95 -1.35 20.46
CA LYS A 611 6.58 -2.35 21.48
C LYS A 611 5.10 -2.65 21.55
N SER A 612 4.26 -1.84 20.91
CA SER A 612 2.82 -2.09 20.80
C SER A 612 2.43 -2.98 19.62
N LEU A 613 3.40 -3.30 18.73
CA LEU A 613 3.24 -4.06 17.47
C LEU A 613 3.55 -5.56 17.56
#